data_AF-A0A3B9JY72-F1
#
_entry.id   AF-A0A3B9JY72-F1
#
_cell.length_a   1.000
_cell.length_b   1.000
_cell.length_c   1.000
_cell.angle_alpha   90.00
_cell.angle_beta   90.00
_cell.angle_gamma   90.00
#
_symmetry.space_group_name_H-M   'P 1'
#
loop_
_entity.id
_entity.type
_entity.pdbx_description
1 polymer ?
#
loop_
_entity_poly.entity_id
_entity_poly.type
_entity_poly.pdbx_seq_one_letter_code
_entity_poly.pdbx_strand_id
1 'polypeptide(L)'
;MVVTNPNFSSPGLAFLATTHAGFETSAEVFAYWRSLRDNDLKVAGSWEDAYFVDFTRYGGDRPIVLSYASSPSAEVKEDGTPGSAALRTECFRQIEYAGVLNNAANT
;
A
#
# COMPACT_ATOMS: atom_id res chain seq x y z
N MET A 1 -6.41 -8.57 -5.42
CA MET A 1 -5.80 -7.48 -4.62
C MET A 1 -5.04 -6.55 -5.55
N VAL A 2 -4.85 -5.28 -5.19
CA VAL A 2 -3.94 -4.36 -5.88
C VAL A 2 -2.87 -3.83 -4.93
N VAL A 3 -1.62 -3.84 -5.38
CA VAL A 3 -0.46 -3.23 -4.70
C VAL A 3 0.18 -2.19 -5.62
N THR A 4 1.07 -1.37 -5.09
CA THR A 4 1.77 -0.34 -5.87
C THR A 4 3.19 -0.78 -6.21
N ASN A 5 3.71 -0.34 -7.36
CA ASN A 5 5.08 -0.63 -7.78
C ASN A 5 6.12 -0.07 -6.78
N PRO A 6 7.01 -0.90 -6.20
CA PRO A 6 7.99 -0.46 -5.22
C PRO A 6 9.06 0.50 -5.76
N ASN A 7 9.24 0.58 -7.09
CA ASN A 7 10.19 1.52 -7.70
C ASN A 7 9.67 2.97 -7.71
N PHE A 8 8.36 3.18 -7.56
CA PHE A 8 7.72 4.49 -7.72
C PHE A 8 6.85 4.91 -6.52
N SER A 9 6.57 3.99 -5.59
CA SER A 9 5.64 4.20 -4.47
C SER A 9 6.25 3.73 -3.15
N SER A 10 6.27 4.61 -2.14
CA SER A 10 6.74 4.28 -0.79
C SER A 10 5.90 3.19 -0.12
N PRO A 11 4.55 3.15 -0.22
CA PRO A 11 3.76 1.98 0.20
C PRO A 11 4.21 0.67 -0.43
N GLY A 12 4.51 0.68 -1.74
CA GLY A 12 4.95 -0.50 -2.47
C GLY A 12 6.30 -1.00 -1.97
N LEU A 13 7.23 -0.07 -1.74
CA LEU A 13 8.54 -0.36 -1.17
C LEU A 13 8.41 -0.92 0.26
N ALA A 14 7.56 -0.32 1.09
CA ALA A 14 7.29 -0.79 2.45
C ALA A 14 6.72 -2.22 2.46
N PHE A 15 5.77 -2.53 1.57
CA PHE A 15 5.21 -3.88 1.46
C PHE A 15 6.25 -4.90 0.99
N LEU A 16 7.07 -4.56 0.00
CA LEU A 16 8.19 -5.41 -0.42
C LEU A 16 9.15 -5.70 0.74
N ALA A 17 9.59 -4.66 1.45
CA ALA A 17 10.48 -4.80 2.61
C ALA A 17 9.84 -5.65 3.72
N THR A 18 8.54 -5.47 3.98
CA THR A 18 7.79 -6.23 5.00
C THR A 18 7.72 -7.70 4.65
N THR A 19 7.38 -8.04 3.41
CA THR A 19 7.32 -9.45 2.98
C THR A 19 8.69 -10.10 3.04
N HIS A 20 9.76 -9.37 2.72
CA HIS A 20 11.13 -9.89 2.86
C HIS A 20 11.51 -10.12 4.33
N ALA A 21 11.17 -9.19 5.22
CA ALA A 21 11.48 -9.28 6.65
C ALA A 21 10.57 -10.27 7.41
N GLY A 22 9.38 -10.58 6.89
CA GLY A 22 8.39 -11.43 7.54
C GLY A 22 8.60 -12.94 7.36
N PHE A 23 9.48 -13.35 6.44
CA PHE A 23 9.80 -14.76 6.19
C PHE A 23 11.26 -15.05 6.53
N GLU A 24 11.56 -16.30 6.91
CA GLU A 24 12.92 -16.70 7.31
C GLU A 24 13.81 -16.99 6.12
N THR A 25 13.23 -17.43 4.99
CA THR A 25 13.99 -17.84 3.82
C THR A 25 13.53 -17.13 2.55
N SER A 26 14.44 -16.94 1.60
CA SER A 26 14.08 -16.39 0.28
C SER A 26 13.08 -17.30 -0.45
N ALA A 27 13.12 -18.62 -0.22
CA ALA A 27 12.19 -19.57 -0.83
C ALA A 27 10.74 -19.29 -0.41
N GLU A 28 10.51 -18.97 0.85
CA GLU A 28 9.20 -18.58 1.38
C GLU A 28 8.74 -17.23 0.82
N VAL A 29 9.62 -16.23 0.78
CA VAL A 29 9.32 -14.93 0.16
C VAL A 29 8.87 -15.12 -1.30
N PHE A 30 9.62 -15.91 -2.08
CA PHE A 30 9.27 -16.20 -3.47
C PHE A 30 7.97 -17.01 -3.58
N ALA A 31 7.71 -17.95 -2.68
CA ALA A 31 6.48 -18.72 -2.67
C ALA A 31 5.26 -17.83 -2.38
N TYR A 32 5.38 -16.90 -1.43
CA TYR A 32 4.35 -15.91 -1.10
C TYR A 32 4.04 -14.99 -2.30
N TRP A 33 5.07 -14.41 -2.93
CA TRP A 33 4.83 -13.55 -4.10
C TRP A 33 4.26 -14.30 -5.31
N ARG A 34 4.65 -15.57 -5.51
CA ARG A 34 4.01 -16.44 -6.52
C ARG A 34 2.54 -16.68 -6.19
N SER A 35 2.20 -16.97 -4.94
CA SER A 35 0.80 -17.21 -4.56
C SER A 35 -0.06 -15.96 -4.73
N LEU A 36 0.48 -14.76 -4.46
CA LEU A 36 -0.22 -13.51 -4.75
C LEU A 36 -0.45 -13.33 -6.26
N ARG A 37 0.59 -13.52 -7.08
CA ARG A 37 0.48 -13.43 -8.55
C ARG A 37 -0.55 -14.43 -9.10
N ASP A 38 -0.51 -15.67 -8.63
CA ASP A 38 -1.42 -16.73 -9.07
C ASP A 38 -2.88 -16.47 -8.61
N ASN A 39 -3.08 -15.59 -7.61
CA ASN A 39 -4.37 -15.03 -7.18
C ASN A 39 -4.71 -13.68 -7.85
N ASP A 40 -4.21 -13.44 -9.06
CA ASP A 40 -4.48 -12.26 -9.88
C ASP A 40 -4.15 -10.93 -9.15
N LEU A 41 -2.97 -10.88 -8.52
CA LEU A 41 -2.45 -9.64 -7.97
C LEU A 41 -2.20 -8.62 -9.10
N LYS A 42 -2.80 -7.44 -8.96
CA LYS A 42 -2.47 -6.28 -9.80
C LYS A 42 -1.37 -5.43 -9.15
N VAL A 43 -0.42 -4.96 -9.95
CA VAL A 43 0.59 -3.96 -9.57
C VAL A 43 0.30 -2.65 -10.29
N ALA A 44 -0.17 -1.64 -9.56
CA ALA A 44 -0.45 -0.31 -10.08
C ALA A 44 0.82 0.55 -10.16
N GLY A 45 0.80 1.57 -11.03
CA GLY A 45 1.92 2.49 -11.23
C GLY A 45 2.11 3.47 -10.07
N SER A 46 1.02 3.86 -9.42
CA SER A 46 0.98 4.82 -8.30
C SER A 46 0.04 4.35 -7.18
N TRP A 47 0.09 5.01 -6.03
CA TRP A 47 -0.88 4.78 -4.95
C TRP A 47 -2.27 5.27 -5.36
N GLU A 48 -2.36 6.38 -6.08
CA GLU A 48 -3.61 6.95 -6.58
C GLU A 48 -4.32 6.00 -7.53
N ASP A 49 -3.60 5.36 -8.46
CA ASP A 49 -4.19 4.37 -9.37
C ASP A 49 -4.75 3.16 -8.58
N ALA A 50 -3.97 2.65 -7.62
CA ALA A 50 -4.41 1.54 -6.79
C ALA A 50 -5.66 1.90 -5.97
N TYR A 51 -5.69 3.11 -5.41
CA TYR A 51 -6.70 3.53 -4.44
C TYR A 51 -7.97 4.08 -5.08
N PHE A 52 -7.86 4.93 -6.10
CA PHE A 52 -9.01 5.63 -6.69
C PHE A 52 -9.51 5.00 -7.99
N VAL A 53 -8.76 4.10 -8.62
CA VAL A 53 -9.17 3.44 -9.86
C VAL A 53 -9.46 1.96 -9.64
N ASP A 54 -8.51 1.22 -9.05
CA ASP A 54 -8.61 -0.24 -8.96
C ASP A 54 -9.41 -0.73 -7.73
N PHE A 55 -9.45 0.05 -6.65
CA PHE A 55 -10.14 -0.35 -5.42
C PHE A 55 -11.67 -0.26 -5.57
N THR A 56 -12.37 -1.31 -5.14
CA THR A 56 -13.84 -1.43 -5.22
C THR A 56 -14.61 -0.24 -4.66
N ARG A 57 -14.08 0.42 -3.63
CA ARG A 57 -14.72 1.62 -3.05
C ARG A 57 -14.89 2.75 -4.07
N TYR A 58 -13.97 2.88 -5.03
CA TYR A 58 -13.97 3.94 -6.04
C TYR A 58 -14.40 3.43 -7.42
N GLY A 59 -15.06 2.28 -7.48
CA GLY A 59 -15.63 1.73 -8.72
C GLY A 59 -14.74 0.72 -9.44
N GLY A 60 -13.58 0.37 -8.87
CA GLY A 60 -12.73 -0.71 -9.38
C GLY A 60 -13.25 -2.11 -9.02
N ASP A 61 -12.46 -3.13 -9.36
CA ASP A 61 -12.80 -4.55 -9.16
C ASP A 61 -11.95 -5.23 -8.07
N ARG A 62 -11.01 -4.51 -7.45
CA ARG A 62 -10.09 -5.06 -6.43
C ARG A 62 -10.63 -4.81 -5.03
N PRO A 63 -11.01 -5.85 -4.25
CA PRO A 63 -11.59 -5.67 -2.92
C PRO A 63 -10.55 -5.42 -1.81
N ILE A 64 -9.27 -5.62 -2.10
CA ILE A 64 -8.14 -5.42 -1.18
C ILE A 64 -7.11 -4.55 -1.89
N VAL A 65 -6.71 -3.45 -1.25
CA VAL A 65 -5.70 -2.50 -1.72
C VAL A 65 -4.60 -2.34 -0.66
N LEU A 66 -3.35 -2.31 -1.11
CA LEU A 66 -2.24 -1.90 -0.25
C LEU A 66 -2.34 -0.39 0.01
N SER A 67 -2.56 -0.03 1.27
CA SER A 67 -2.67 1.35 1.69
C SER A 67 -2.25 1.52 3.16
N TYR A 68 -2.43 2.71 3.71
CA TYR A 68 -2.14 3.04 5.10
C TYR A 68 -3.26 2.58 6.02
N ALA A 69 -2.91 2.15 7.24
CA ALA A 69 -3.89 1.78 8.25
C ALA A 69 -4.79 2.98 8.64
N SER A 70 -4.35 4.22 8.41
CA SER A 70 -5.15 5.43 8.60
C SER A 70 -6.16 5.69 7.49
N SER A 71 -6.07 5.07 6.32
CA SER A 71 -6.96 5.38 5.18
C SER A 71 -8.46 5.37 5.49
N PRO A 72 -9.01 4.44 6.31
CA PRO A 72 -10.42 4.48 6.67
C PRO A 72 -10.91 5.78 7.33
N SER A 73 -10.04 6.56 7.98
CA SER A 73 -10.44 7.83 8.61
C SER A 73 -10.71 8.94 7.60
N ALA A 74 -10.20 8.84 6.37
CA ALA A 74 -10.51 9.78 5.29
C ALA A 74 -11.87 9.49 4.62
N GLU A 75 -12.52 8.40 5.01
CA GLU A 75 -13.64 7.79 4.28
C GLU A 75 -14.90 7.67 5.13
N VAL A 76 -14.94 8.41 6.23
CA VAL A 76 -16.02 8.39 7.19
C VAL A 76 -17.30 8.94 6.55
N LYS A 77 -18.39 8.21 6.66
CA LYS A 77 -19.72 8.62 6.19
C LYS A 77 -20.34 9.65 7.14
N GLU A 78 -21.48 10.23 6.77
CA GLU A 78 -22.23 11.17 7.61
C GLU A 78 -22.56 10.61 9.00
N ASP A 79 -22.74 9.29 9.11
CA ASP A 79 -23.04 8.59 10.36
C ASP A 79 -21.79 8.25 11.21
N GLY A 80 -20.60 8.67 10.79
CA GLY A 80 -19.35 8.40 11.50
C GLY A 80 -18.73 7.02 11.22
N THR A 81 -19.36 6.17 10.41
CA THR A 81 -18.82 4.85 10.07
C THR A 81 -17.77 4.93 8.95
N PRO A 82 -16.67 4.15 9.02
CA PRO A 82 -15.67 4.17 7.97
C PRO A 82 -16.16 3.46 6.71
N GLY A 83 -15.70 3.95 5.57
CA GLY A 83 -16.01 3.42 4.25
C GLY A 83 -15.25 2.15 3.83
N SER A 84 -14.22 1.79 4.61
CA SER A 84 -13.33 0.64 4.43
C SER A 84 -12.82 0.18 5.79
N ALA A 85 -12.17 -0.98 5.84
CA ALA A 85 -11.51 -1.49 7.04
C ALA A 85 -10.04 -1.78 6.74
N ALA A 86 -9.17 -1.50 7.70
CA ALA A 86 -7.74 -1.80 7.59
C ALA A 86 -7.40 -3.04 8.43
N LEU A 87 -6.51 -3.87 7.91
CA LEU A 87 -5.82 -4.88 8.71
C LEU A 87 -4.92 -4.16 9.72
N ARG A 88 -5.08 -4.47 11.01
CA ARG A 88 -4.38 -3.80 12.12
C ARG A 88 -3.20 -4.59 12.66
N THR A 89 -2.95 -5.76 12.10
CA THR A 89 -1.84 -6.65 12.43
C THR A 89 -0.77 -6.56 11.35
N GLU A 90 0.49 -6.77 11.72
CA GLU A 90 1.62 -6.90 10.78
C GLU A 90 1.85 -5.68 9.87
N CYS A 91 1.52 -4.48 10.36
CA CYS A 91 1.76 -3.24 9.65
C CYS A 91 3.24 -2.82 9.68
N PHE A 92 3.72 -2.28 8.56
CA PHE A 92 5.00 -1.58 8.51
C PHE A 92 4.86 -0.15 9.00
N ARG A 93 5.79 0.30 9.85
CA ARG A 93 5.85 1.71 10.26
C ARG A 93 6.60 2.54 9.22
N GLN A 94 5.86 3.31 8.43
CA GLN A 94 6.41 4.31 7.51
C GLN A 94 6.54 5.66 8.23
N ILE A 95 7.69 6.31 8.08
CA ILE A 95 7.94 7.68 8.53
C ILE A 95 8.32 8.50 7.30
N GLU A 96 7.56 9.53 7.02
CA GLU A 96 7.82 10.44 5.90
C GLU A 96 8.52 11.69 6.42
N TYR A 97 9.62 12.05 5.77
CA TYR A 97 10.44 13.20 6.14
C TYR A 97 10.32 14.28 5.08
N ALA A 98 10.38 15.53 5.52
CA ALA A 98 10.60 16.68 4.66
C ALA A 98 12.01 17.21 4.89
N GLY A 99 12.67 17.67 3.83
CA GLY A 99 14.00 18.25 3.89
C GLY A 99 14.13 19.43 2.93
N VAL A 100 14.96 20.40 3.30
CA VAL A 100 15.34 21.50 2.41
C VAL A 100 16.59 21.10 1.64
N LEU A 101 16.59 21.30 0.33
CA LEU A 101 17.75 21.01 -0.50
C LEU A 101 18.91 21.95 -0.14
N ASN A 102 20.14 21.42 -0.20
CA ASN A 102 21.32 22.26 -0.07
C ASN A 102 21.31 23.34 -1.17
N ASN A 103 21.54 24.60 -0.79
CA ASN A 103 21.43 25.77 -1.65
C ASN A 103 20.00 26.07 -2.19
N ALA A 104 18.94 25.70 -1.47
CA ALA A 104 17.60 26.18 -1.80
C ALA A 104 17.56 27.72 -1.80
N ALA A 105 17.03 28.30 -2.88
CA ALA A 105 16.98 29.76 -3.06
C ALA A 105 15.99 30.46 -2.12
N ASN A 106 15.03 29.73 -1.58
CA ASN A 106 14.04 30.21 -0.63
C ASN A 106 14.10 29.33 0.61
N THR A 107 14.71 29.86 1.67
CA THR A 107 14.76 29.25 3.01
C THR A 107 13.82 29.97 3.95
#